data_AF-A0A0G0FJM0-F1
#
_entry.id   AF-A0A0G0FJM0-F1
#
_cell.length_a   1.000
_cell.length_b   1.000
_cell.length_c   1.000
_cell.angle_alpha   90.00
_cell.angle_beta   90.00
_cell.angle_gamma   90.00
#
_symmetry.space_group_name_H-M   'P 1'
#
loop_
_entity.id
_entity.type
_entity.pdbx_description
1 polymer ?
#
loop_
_entity_poly.entity_id
_entity_poly.type
_entity_poly.pdbx_seq_one_letter_code
_entity_poly.pdbx_strand_id
1 'polypeptide(L)'
;MTKKILLIIGILVVVGVALFLIFTSKPQTEGESRVGFSIREFLPFGSSDNTDISINNKDTDTKEDTSIIDTTTSVNSNQPVPKLRKISSEPVAGAVVFNIGTTSVVRFVEKGTGNVYEVKSDSLAVQRLTN
;
A
#
# COMPACT_ATOMS: atom_id res chain seq x y z
N MET A 1 8.88 -5.24 -66.84
CA MET A 1 10.15 -5.27 -66.09
C MET A 1 10.07 -4.47 -64.79
N THR A 2 9.57 -3.23 -64.82
CA THR A 2 9.44 -2.33 -63.65
C THR A 2 8.59 -2.87 -62.49
N LYS A 3 7.47 -3.56 -62.75
CA LYS A 3 6.65 -4.15 -61.66
C LYS A 3 7.39 -5.26 -60.89
N LYS A 4 8.23 -6.03 -61.57
CA LYS A 4 9.04 -7.10 -60.96
C LYS A 4 10.20 -6.50 -60.14
N ILE A 5 10.83 -5.43 -60.65
CA ILE A 5 11.89 -4.72 -59.91
C ILE A 5 11.34 -4.06 -58.64
N LEU A 6 10.14 -3.48 -58.70
CA LEU A 6 9.50 -2.84 -57.56
C LEU A 6 9.10 -3.86 -56.47
N LEU A 7 8.68 -5.06 -56.89
CA LEU A 7 8.41 -6.17 -55.97
C LEU A 7 9.69 -6.67 -55.28
N ILE A 8 10.80 -6.81 -56.01
CA ILE A 8 12.11 -7.18 -55.44
C ILE A 8 12.58 -6.14 -54.41
N ILE A 9 12.46 -4.85 -54.72
CA ILE A 9 12.84 -3.77 -53.78
C ILE A 9 11.97 -3.83 -52.52
N GLY A 10 10.66 -4.05 -52.65
CA GLY A 10 9.75 -4.10 -51.50
C GLY A 10 10.11 -5.23 -50.54
N ILE A 11 10.41 -6.42 -51.06
CA ILE A 11 10.84 -7.57 -50.24
C ILE A 11 12.16 -7.26 -49.54
N LEU A 12 13.11 -6.64 -50.23
CA LEU A 12 14.42 -6.32 -49.67
C LEU A 12 14.32 -5.30 -48.54
N VAL A 13 13.41 -4.33 -48.63
CA VAL A 13 13.12 -3.38 -47.54
C VAL A 13 12.49 -4.08 -46.35
N VAL A 14 11.51 -4.95 -46.55
CA VAL A 14 10.84 -5.68 -45.45
C VAL A 14 11.84 -6.59 -44.72
N VAL A 15 12.68 -7.32 -45.46
CA VAL A 15 13.72 -8.17 -44.87
C VAL A 15 14.78 -7.33 -44.16
N GLY A 16 15.17 -6.19 -44.73
CA GLY A 16 16.10 -5.24 -44.10
C GLY A 16 15.58 -4.71 -42.76
N VAL A 17 14.31 -4.32 -42.70
CA VAL A 17 13.66 -3.86 -41.46
C VAL A 17 13.55 -5.00 -40.45
N ALA A 18 13.17 -6.21 -40.88
CA ALA A 18 13.07 -7.37 -39.98
C ALA A 18 14.44 -7.73 -39.37
N LEU A 19 15.50 -7.76 -40.19
CA LEU A 19 16.86 -8.00 -39.70
C LEU A 19 17.32 -6.87 -38.79
N PHE A 20 17.06 -5.61 -39.14
CA PHE A 20 17.38 -4.47 -38.28
C PHE A 20 16.71 -4.61 -36.90
N LEU A 21 15.42 -4.95 -36.86
CA LEU A 21 14.72 -5.15 -35.58
C LEU A 21 15.29 -6.33 -34.78
N ILE A 22 15.64 -7.44 -35.42
CA ILE A 22 16.23 -8.60 -34.73
C ILE A 22 17.62 -8.27 -34.16
N PHE A 23 18.48 -7.58 -34.92
CA PHE A 23 19.84 -7.27 -34.47
C PHE A 23 19.91 -6.09 -33.49
N THR A 24 18.90 -5.22 -33.46
CA THR A 24 18.85 -4.08 -32.52
C THR A 24 18.06 -4.40 -31.25
N SER A 25 17.32 -5.52 -31.22
CA SER A 25 16.60 -5.97 -30.02
C SER A 25 17.56 -6.63 -29.04
N LYS A 26 17.93 -5.92 -27.96
CA LYS A 26 18.63 -6.51 -26.83
C LYS A 26 17.70 -7.49 -26.10
N PRO A 27 18.19 -8.66 -25.64
CA PRO A 27 17.38 -9.58 -24.85
C PRO A 27 16.92 -8.90 -23.56
N GLN A 28 15.66 -9.11 -23.18
CA GLN A 28 15.14 -8.63 -21.91
C GLN A 28 15.83 -9.39 -20.77
N THR A 29 16.73 -8.73 -20.07
CA THR A 29 17.24 -9.20 -18.78
C THR A 29 16.09 -9.11 -17.78
N GLU A 30 15.67 -10.26 -17.22
CA GLU A 30 14.80 -10.28 -16.06
C GLU A 30 15.49 -9.53 -14.92
N GLY A 31 15.01 -8.34 -14.58
CA GLY A 31 15.44 -7.62 -13.37
C GLY A 31 15.82 -6.16 -13.53
N GLU A 32 15.93 -5.60 -14.75
CA GLU A 32 16.14 -4.17 -14.91
C GLU A 32 14.81 -3.43 -15.05
N SER A 33 14.59 -2.51 -14.11
CA SER A 33 13.42 -1.64 -13.97
C SER A 33 12.91 -1.19 -15.32
N ARG A 34 11.68 -1.61 -15.65
CA ARG A 34 10.91 -1.05 -16.75
C ARG A 34 10.93 0.47 -16.55
N VAL A 35 11.59 1.20 -17.44
CA VAL A 35 11.32 2.63 -17.65
C VAL A 35 9.96 2.69 -18.36
N GLY A 36 8.93 2.29 -17.62
CA GLY A 36 7.56 2.20 -18.06
C GLY A 36 6.75 2.84 -16.96
N PHE A 37 5.84 3.74 -17.35
CA PHE A 37 4.94 4.46 -16.47
C PHE A 37 4.38 3.52 -15.39
N SER A 38 4.88 3.64 -14.16
CA SER A 38 4.36 2.89 -13.04
C SER A 38 3.11 3.62 -12.57
N ILE A 39 1.94 3.00 -12.77
CA ILE A 39 0.65 3.57 -12.32
C ILE A 39 0.71 3.88 -10.80
N ARG A 40 1.56 3.20 -10.04
CA ARG A 40 1.80 3.46 -8.61
C ARG A 40 2.46 4.82 -8.33
N GLU A 41 3.25 5.36 -9.25
CA GLU A 41 3.87 6.69 -9.12
C GLU A 41 2.89 7.83 -9.46
N PHE A 42 1.79 7.52 -10.15
CA PHE A 42 0.76 8.51 -10.52
C PHE A 42 -0.39 8.57 -9.51
N LEU A 43 -0.59 7.51 -8.72
CA LEU A 43 -1.63 7.47 -7.70
C LEU A 43 -1.08 8.06 -6.38
N PRO A 44 -1.84 8.92 -5.68
CA PRO A 44 -1.44 9.46 -4.37
C PRO A 44 -1.48 8.41 -3.24
N PHE A 45 -1.46 7.13 -3.56
CA PHE A 45 -1.52 6.00 -2.63
C PHE A 45 -0.77 4.79 -3.21
N GLY A 46 -0.19 3.97 -2.34
CA GLY A 46 0.48 2.71 -2.73
C GLY A 46 2.01 2.71 -2.67
N SER A 47 2.65 3.81 -2.23
CA SER A 47 4.06 3.81 -1.84
C SER A 47 4.20 3.20 -0.45
N SER A 48 4.79 2.00 -0.36
CA SER A 48 5.25 1.45 0.92
C SER A 48 6.68 1.92 1.14
N ASP A 49 6.89 2.86 2.07
CA ASP A 49 8.21 3.12 2.61
C ASP A 49 8.61 1.87 3.41
N ASN A 50 9.50 1.06 2.86
CA ASN A 50 10.23 0.05 3.63
C ASN A 50 11.27 0.78 4.46
N THR A 51 10.84 1.41 5.55
CA THR A 51 11.73 1.78 6.63
C THR A 51 11.90 0.54 7.50
N ASP A 52 13.04 -0.15 7.34
CA ASP A 52 13.49 -1.19 8.26
C ASP A 52 13.61 -0.58 9.66
N ILE A 53 12.59 -0.76 10.50
CA ILE A 53 12.64 -0.41 11.91
C ILE A 53 13.43 -1.53 12.61
N SER A 54 14.72 -1.30 12.83
CA SER A 54 15.53 -2.06 13.78
C SER A 54 15.00 -1.84 15.20
N ILE A 55 14.20 -2.77 15.71
CA ILE A 55 13.76 -2.77 17.11
C ILE A 55 14.88 -3.38 17.96
N ASN A 56 15.62 -2.54 18.67
CA ASN A 56 16.47 -2.98 19.78
C ASN A 56 15.56 -3.36 20.96
N ASN A 57 15.48 -4.66 21.24
CA ASN A 57 14.79 -5.18 22.41
C ASN A 57 15.56 -4.81 23.69
N LYS A 58 14.93 -4.07 24.61
CA LYS A 58 15.43 -3.89 25.98
C LYS A 58 14.30 -4.22 26.93
N ASP A 59 14.43 -5.38 27.58
CA ASP A 59 13.61 -5.82 28.71
C ASP A 59 13.61 -4.78 29.83
N THR A 60 12.41 -4.45 30.32
CA THR A 60 12.17 -4.18 31.74
C THR A 60 10.76 -4.63 32.12
N ASP A 61 10.72 -5.56 33.07
CA ASP A 61 9.58 -5.96 33.90
C ASP A 61 9.00 -4.76 34.68
N THR A 62 7.66 -4.66 34.79
CA THR A 62 6.89 -4.28 36.00
C THR A 62 5.46 -3.79 35.68
N LYS A 63 4.48 -4.58 36.16
CA LYS A 63 3.12 -4.25 36.68
C LYS A 63 2.03 -3.70 35.77
N GLU A 64 0.84 -4.23 36.06
CA GLU A 64 -0.47 -3.91 35.49
C GLU A 64 -0.71 -2.41 35.37
N ASP A 65 -0.90 -1.96 34.12
CA ASP A 65 -1.62 -0.75 33.84
C ASP A 65 -2.39 -0.92 32.53
N THR A 66 -3.51 -0.23 32.43
CA THR A 66 -4.42 -0.24 31.30
C THR A 66 -3.66 0.28 30.08
N SER A 67 -3.08 -0.63 29.29
CA SER A 67 -2.39 -0.28 28.06
C SER A 67 -3.42 0.23 27.06
N ILE A 68 -3.65 1.55 27.11
CA ILE A 68 -3.99 2.33 25.94
C ILE A 68 -2.84 2.05 24.99
N ILE A 69 -3.09 1.26 23.94
CA ILE A 69 -2.19 1.21 22.80
C ILE A 69 -2.36 2.56 22.10
N ASP A 70 -1.71 3.56 22.69
CA ASP A 70 -1.51 4.84 22.08
C ASP A 70 -0.58 4.58 20.90
N THR A 71 -1.17 4.29 19.74
CA THR A 71 -0.56 4.70 18.49
C THR A 71 -0.65 6.24 18.43
N THR A 72 -0.04 6.92 19.41
CA THR A 72 0.13 8.36 19.40
C THR A 72 1.24 8.67 18.41
N THR A 73 0.86 8.72 17.14
CA THR A 73 1.19 9.97 16.47
C THR A 73 0.50 11.04 17.31
N SER A 74 1.26 11.78 18.12
CA SER A 74 0.77 12.95 18.84
C SER A 74 0.27 13.94 17.80
N VAL A 75 -0.98 13.78 17.39
CA VAL A 75 -1.66 14.69 16.49
C VAL A 75 -2.17 15.80 17.36
N ASN A 76 -1.56 16.97 17.23
CA ASN A 76 -2.06 18.24 17.74
C ASN A 76 -3.59 18.26 17.66
N SER A 77 -4.28 18.48 18.79
CA SER A 77 -5.75 18.32 18.92
C SER A 77 -6.58 19.25 18.02
N ASN A 78 -5.93 20.05 17.16
CA ASN A 78 -6.53 20.99 16.22
C ASN A 78 -6.57 20.48 14.78
N GLN A 79 -6.09 19.27 14.48
CA GLN A 79 -6.21 18.72 13.12
C GLN A 79 -7.57 18.04 12.93
N PRO A 80 -8.28 18.32 11.82
CA PRO A 80 -9.57 17.72 11.55
C PRO A 80 -9.42 16.20 11.40
N VAL A 81 -10.29 15.44 12.08
CA VAL A 81 -10.28 13.98 11.99
C VAL A 81 -10.71 13.54 10.59
N PRO A 82 -9.88 12.77 9.85
CA PRO A 82 -10.23 12.34 8.50
C PRO A 82 -11.47 11.43 8.52
N LYS A 83 -12.39 11.69 7.58
CA LYS A 83 -13.63 10.89 7.41
C LYS A 83 -13.32 9.43 7.05
N LEU A 84 -12.27 9.20 6.27
CA LEU A 84 -11.77 7.87 5.92
C LEU A 84 -10.33 7.76 6.40
N ARG A 85 -10.07 6.82 7.31
CA ARG A 85 -8.74 6.56 7.86
C ARG A 85 -8.57 5.08 8.21
N LYS A 86 -7.32 4.63 8.20
CA LYS A 86 -6.95 3.30 8.71
C LYS A 86 -7.08 3.30 10.23
N ILE A 87 -7.77 2.31 10.79
CA ILE A 87 -8.02 2.19 12.24
C ILE A 87 -7.33 0.99 12.90
N SER A 88 -6.71 0.10 12.11
CA SER A 88 -5.91 -1.03 12.59
C SER A 88 -4.79 -1.35 11.59
N SER A 89 -3.57 -1.55 12.08
CA SER A 89 -2.48 -2.18 11.31
C SER A 89 -2.59 -3.70 11.30
N GLU A 90 -3.15 -4.27 12.37
CA GLU A 90 -3.25 -5.70 12.57
C GLU A 90 -4.45 -6.31 11.83
N PRO A 91 -4.38 -7.60 11.45
CA PRO A 91 -5.51 -8.31 10.86
C PRO A 91 -6.72 -8.32 11.79
N VAL A 92 -7.89 -7.96 11.25
CA VAL A 92 -9.15 -7.90 12.00
C VAL A 92 -10.00 -9.14 11.72
N ALA A 93 -10.47 -9.81 12.77
CA ALA A 93 -11.34 -10.99 12.64
C ALA A 93 -12.80 -10.60 12.32
N GLY A 94 -13.23 -9.42 12.77
CA GLY A 94 -14.54 -8.86 12.49
C GLY A 94 -14.69 -7.46 13.07
N ALA A 95 -15.66 -6.71 12.54
CA ALA A 95 -15.98 -5.36 12.99
C ALA A 95 -17.49 -5.10 12.90
N VAL A 96 -17.99 -4.27 13.81
CA VAL A 96 -19.36 -3.75 13.81
C VAL A 96 -19.33 -2.23 13.91
N VAL A 97 -20.25 -1.58 13.21
CA VAL A 97 -20.42 -0.13 13.22
C VAL A 97 -21.80 0.21 13.78
N PHE A 98 -21.84 1.15 14.72
CA PHE A 98 -23.08 1.66 15.31
C PHE A 98 -22.93 3.14 15.65
N ASN A 99 -24.05 3.83 15.85
CA ASN A 99 -24.05 5.25 16.20
C ASN A 99 -24.41 5.46 17.67
N ILE A 100 -23.71 6.39 18.32
CA ILE A 100 -24.08 6.96 19.62
C ILE A 100 -24.35 8.44 19.36
N GLY A 101 -25.64 8.81 19.29
CA GLY A 101 -26.04 10.14 18.86
C GLY A 101 -25.58 10.43 17.43
N THR A 102 -24.76 11.47 17.25
CA THR A 102 -24.18 11.85 15.94
C THR A 102 -22.80 11.23 15.67
N THR A 103 -22.23 10.50 16.63
CA THR A 103 -20.88 9.92 16.50
C THR A 103 -21.00 8.46 16.08
N SER A 104 -20.33 8.09 14.98
CA SER A 104 -20.20 6.70 14.57
C SER A 104 -19.06 6.04 15.33
N VAL A 105 -19.32 4.83 15.82
CA VAL A 105 -18.40 4.03 16.61
C VAL A 105 -18.14 2.72 15.87
N VAL A 106 -16.87 2.38 15.71
CA VAL A 106 -16.43 1.11 15.13
C VAL A 106 -15.83 0.27 16.25
N ARG A 107 -16.40 -0.91 16.49
CA ARG A 107 -15.85 -1.90 17.40
C ARG A 107 -15.36 -3.10 16.63
N PHE A 108 -14.12 -3.52 16.85
CA PHE A 108 -13.50 -4.61 16.10
C PHE A 108 -12.66 -5.51 17.00
N VAL A 109 -12.44 -6.73 16.52
CA VAL A 109 -11.65 -7.77 17.19
C VAL A 109 -10.38 -8.01 16.39
N GLU A 110 -9.22 -7.87 17.02
CA GLU A 110 -7.94 -8.19 16.41
C GLU A 110 -7.76 -9.71 16.34
N LYS A 111 -7.40 -10.22 15.16
CA LYS A 111 -7.33 -11.67 14.89
C LYS A 111 -6.20 -12.36 15.65
N GLY A 112 -5.07 -11.68 15.85
CA GLY A 112 -3.88 -12.25 16.47
C GLY A 112 -4.04 -12.48 17.97
N THR A 113 -4.68 -11.53 18.65
CA THR A 113 -4.75 -11.49 20.12
C THR A 113 -6.15 -11.73 20.68
N GLY A 114 -7.21 -11.62 19.87
CA GLY A 114 -8.59 -11.65 20.33
C GLY A 114 -9.07 -10.33 20.95
N ASN A 115 -8.16 -9.37 21.18
CA ASN A 115 -8.48 -8.11 21.84
C ASN A 115 -9.56 -7.33 21.08
N VAL A 116 -10.48 -6.74 21.85
CA VAL A 116 -11.55 -5.90 21.34
C VAL A 116 -11.16 -4.43 21.46
N TYR A 117 -11.27 -3.69 20.36
CA TYR A 117 -10.97 -2.26 20.30
C TYR A 117 -12.17 -1.45 19.81
N GLU A 118 -12.19 -0.18 20.16
CA GLU A 118 -13.19 0.81 19.78
C GLU A 118 -12.54 2.08 19.25
N VAL A 119 -13.12 2.61 18.17
CA VAL A 119 -12.71 3.87 17.54
C VAL A 119 -13.94 4.71 17.26
N LYS A 120 -13.88 6.00 17.57
CA LYS A 120 -14.95 6.97 17.33
C LYS A 120 -14.67 7.80 16.10
N SER A 121 -15.71 8.23 15.38
CA SER A 121 -15.55 9.01 14.14
C SER A 121 -14.89 10.37 14.36
N ASP A 122 -15.04 10.94 15.56
CA ASP A 122 -14.59 12.27 15.97
C ASP A 122 -13.24 12.30 16.71
N SER A 123 -12.61 11.13 16.90
CA SER A 123 -11.34 11.01 17.63
C SER A 123 -10.36 10.09 16.90
N LEU A 124 -9.07 10.41 16.95
CA LEU A 124 -8.01 9.55 16.42
C LEU A 124 -7.61 8.42 17.38
N ALA A 125 -8.10 8.45 18.63
CA ALA A 125 -7.78 7.45 19.62
C ALA A 125 -8.38 6.07 19.28
N VAL A 126 -7.58 5.03 19.48
CA VAL A 126 -8.00 3.63 19.40
C VAL A 126 -7.97 3.07 20.82
N GLN A 127 -9.15 2.79 21.37
CA GLN A 127 -9.29 2.35 22.75
C GLN A 127 -9.45 0.83 22.81
N ARG A 128 -8.61 0.14 23.59
CA ARG A 128 -8.83 -1.28 23.92
C ARG A 128 -9.92 -1.39 24.98
N LEU A 129 -10.90 -2.25 24.77
CA LEU A 129 -12.01 -2.49 25.69
C LEU A 129 -11.79 -3.74 26.55
N THR A 130 -11.42 -4.87 25.93
CA THR A 130 -11.28 -6.15 26.63
C THR A 130 -10.40 -7.14 25.83
N ASN A 131 -10.14 -8.31 26.41
CA ASN A 131 -9.49 -9.46 25.76
C ASN A 131 -10.53 -10.43 25.21
#